data_AF-A0A450VHA7-F1
#
_entry.id   AF-A0A450VHA7-F1
#
_cell.length_a   1.000
_cell.length_b   1.000
_cell.length_c   1.000
_cell.angle_alpha   90.00
_cell.angle_beta   90.00
_cell.angle_gamma   90.00
#
_symmetry.space_group_name_H-M   'P 1'
#
loop_
_entity.id
_entity.type
_entity.pdbx_description
1 polymer ?
#
loop_
_entity_poly.entity_id
_entity_poly.type
_entity_poly.pdbx_seq_one_letter_code
_entity_poly.pdbx_strand_id
1 'polypeptide(L)' 'MKEKPPIFGIIQRGGQVAIQMLKNVKQKTIRPVISSTIVPGILVYTDEYGIYDQGNR' A
#
# COMPACT_ATOMS: atom_id res chain seq x y z
N MET A 1 9.61 -1.22 -24.40
CA MET A 1 9.47 -2.14 -23.26
C MET A 1 8.09 -1.93 -22.65
N LYS A 2 7.30 -2.98 -22.41
CA LYS A 2 6.07 -2.84 -21.61
C LYS A 2 6.49 -2.60 -20.16
N GLU A 3 5.95 -1.56 -19.55
CA GLU A 3 6.13 -1.30 -18.13
C GLU A 3 5.55 -2.49 -17.34
N LYS A 4 6.28 -2.96 -16.33
CA LYS A 4 5.79 -4.03 -15.46
C LYS A 4 4.63 -3.48 -14.62
N PRO A 5 3.54 -4.25 -14.41
CA PRO A 5 2.46 -3.79 -13.58
C PRO A 5 2.98 -3.54 -12.15
N PRO A 6 2.58 -2.43 -11.50
CA PRO A 6 2.99 -2.16 -10.14
C PRO A 6 2.45 -3.23 -9.19
N ILE A 7 3.26 -3.60 -8.21
CA ILE A 7 2.90 -4.55 -7.16
C ILE A 7 2.86 -3.80 -5.83
N PHE A 8 1.79 -4.02 -5.07
CA PHE A 8 1.68 -3.60 -3.69
C PHE A 8 1.90 -4.78 -2.76
N GLY A 9 2.69 -4.59 -1.72
CA GLY A 9 2.92 -5.58 -0.67
C GLY A 9 2.78 -4.93 0.71
N ILE A 10 2.13 -5.63 1.63
CA ILE A 10 2.07 -5.27 3.05
C ILE A 10 2.33 -6.52 3.88
N ILE A 11 3.11 -6.34 4.94
CA ILE A 11 3.55 -7.42 5.83
C ILE A 11 3.25 -7.07 7.27
N GLN A 12 2.58 -7.98 7.97
CA GLN A 12 2.50 -7.96 9.42
C GLN A 12 3.79 -8.55 9.99
N ARG A 13 4.44 -7.85 10.93
CA ARG A 13 5.65 -8.37 11.59
C ARG A 13 5.35 -9.71 12.28
N GLY A 14 6.09 -10.74 11.89
CA GLY A 14 5.91 -12.11 12.40
C GLY A 14 4.60 -12.78 11.97
N GLY A 15 3.90 -12.23 10.98
CA GLY A 15 2.56 -12.67 10.62
C GLY A 15 2.36 -12.79 9.11
N GLN A 16 1.19 -12.35 8.67
CA GLN A 16 0.72 -12.55 7.30
C GLN A 16 1.32 -11.54 6.33
N VAL A 17 1.38 -11.95 5.06
CA VAL A 17 1.75 -11.10 3.93
C VAL A 17 0.59 -11.04 2.94
N ALA A 18 0.29 -9.84 2.44
CA ALA A 18 -0.63 -9.65 1.34
C ALA A 18 0.11 -8.96 0.18
N ILE A 19 -0.07 -9.51 -1.03
CA ILE A 19 0.56 -9.02 -2.26
C ILE A 19 -0.53 -8.87 -3.31
N GLN A 20 -0.61 -7.71 -3.95
CA GLN A 20 -1.60 -7.43 -4.98
C GLN A 20 -1.01 -6.64 -6.14
N MET A 21 -1.27 -7.11 -7.36
CA MET A 21 -1.05 -6.33 -8.57
C MET A 21 -2.00 -5.14 -8.63
N LEU A 22 -1.48 -3.96 -8.94
CA LEU A 22 -2.26 -2.74 -9.08
C LEU A 22 -2.31 -2.27 -10.53
N LYS A 23 -3.37 -1.54 -10.85
CA LYS A 23 -3.49 -0.85 -12.14
C LYS A 23 -2.58 0.38 -12.24
N ASN A 24 -2.25 1.02 -11.11
CA ASN A 24 -1.38 2.19 -10.99
C ASN A 24 -1.02 2.45 -9.52
N VAL A 25 0.03 3.25 -9.28
CA VAL A 25 0.53 3.66 -7.96
C VAL A 25 -0.09 4.99 -7.48
N LYS A 26 -1.42 5.10 -7.48
CA LYS A 26 -2.14 6.28 -6.93
C LYS A 26 -2.74 5.95 -5.56
N GLN A 27 -2.76 6.90 -4.62
CA GLN A 27 -3.38 6.70 -3.29
C GLN A 27 -4.79 6.14 -3.37
N LYS A 28 -5.63 6.67 -4.28
CA LYS A 28 -7.01 6.22 -4.47
C LYS A 28 -7.13 4.73 -4.84
N THR A 29 -6.08 4.16 -5.43
CA THR A 29 -5.99 2.75 -5.81
C THR A 29 -5.43 1.90 -4.67
N ILE A 30 -4.55 2.47 -3.84
CA ILE A 30 -3.84 1.76 -2.76
C ILE A 30 -4.62 1.77 -1.44
N ARG A 31 -5.26 2.89 -1.09
CA ARG A 31 -6.02 3.05 0.18
C ARG A 31 -7.03 1.94 0.42
N PRO A 32 -7.88 1.56 -0.56
CA PRO A 32 -8.82 0.46 -0.36
C PRO A 32 -8.13 -0.87 -0.05
N VAL A 33 -6.99 -1.15 -0.67
CA VAL A 33 -6.20 -2.37 -0.44
C VAL A 33 -5.62 -2.39 0.96
N ILE A 34 -5.09 -1.26 1.45
CA ILE A 34 -4.64 -1.14 2.84
C ILE A 34 -5.81 -1.38 3.78
N SER A 35 -6.90 -0.61 3.64
CA SER A 35 -8.06 -0.68 4.54
C SER A 35 -8.78 -2.05 4.54
N SER A 36 -8.69 -2.83 3.46
CA SER A 36 -9.22 -4.19 3.43
C SER A 36 -8.28 -5.23 4.03
N THR A 37 -6.98 -4.92 4.15
CA THR A 37 -5.96 -5.86 4.64
C THR A 37 -5.70 -5.72 6.14
N ILE A 38 -5.88 -4.51 6.68
CA ILE A 38 -5.57 -4.20 8.07
C ILE A 38 -6.79 -3.75 8.85
N VAL A 39 -6.78 -4.00 10.16
CA VAL A 39 -7.80 -3.44 11.07
C VAL A 39 -7.50 -1.96 11.35
N PRO A 40 -8.52 -1.10 11.52
CA PRO A 40 -8.31 0.29 11.92
C PRO A 40 -7.54 0.41 13.23
N GLY A 41 -6.75 1.48 13.36
CA GLY A 41 -6.00 1.79 14.59
C GLY A 41 -4.61 1.16 14.70
N ILE A 42 -4.14 0.43 13.68
CA ILE A 42 -2.77 -0.09 13.66
C ILE A 42 -1.76 0.92 13.10
N LEU A 43 -0.51 0.81 13.55
CA LEU A 43 0.60 1.59 13.03
C LEU A 43 1.20 0.90 11.80
N VAL A 44 1.16 1.59 10.66
CA VAL A 44 1.79 1.16 9.41
C VAL A 44 3.05 1.98 9.17
N TYR A 45 4.17 1.31 8.93
CA TYR A 45 5.41 1.94 8.49
C TYR A 45 5.45 1.90 6.97
N THR A 46 5.62 3.06 6.34
CA THR A 46 5.83 3.18 4.89
C THR A 46 7.27 3.58 4.63
N ASP A 47 7.78 3.27 3.45
CA ASP A 47 9.12 3.62 2.98
C ASP A 47 9.24 5.08 2.51
N GLU A 48 8.39 5.98 3.06
CA GLU A 48 8.34 7.42 2.73
C GLU A 48 8.08 7.71 1.25
N TYR A 49 7.50 6.75 0.51
CA TYR A 49 7.14 7.01 -0.88
C TYR A 49 6.11 8.14 -0.92
N GLY A 50 6.41 9.23 -1.63
CA GLY A 50 5.62 10.48 -1.59
C GLY A 50 4.15 10.36 -1.99
N ILE A 51 3.74 9.19 -2.51
CA ILE A 51 2.31 8.86 -2.62
C ILE A 51 1.63 8.77 -1.27
N TYR A 52 2.29 8.55 -0.14
CA TYR A 52 1.66 8.44 1.19
C TYR A 52 1.54 9.79 1.91
N ASP A 53 2.32 10.81 1.51
CA ASP A 53 2.45 12.11 2.20
C ASP A 53 1.35 13.15 1.90
N GLN A 54 0.37 12.85 1.05
CA GLN A 54 -0.66 13.83 0.63
C GLN A 54 -1.73 14.17 1.69
N GLY A 55 -1.55 13.71 2.94
CA GLY A 55 -2.47 13.99 4.05
C GLY A 55 -2.05 15.15 4.96
N ASN A 56 -0.89 15.78 4.73
CA ASN A 56 -0.33 16.83 5.60
C ASN A 56 -0.02 18.15 4.86
N ARG A 57 -0.82 18.48 3.84
CA ARG A 57 -0.89 19.81 3.24
C ARG A 57 -2.32 20.30 3.21
#